data_AF-A0A158EV03-F1
#
_entry.id   AF-A0A158EV03-F1
#
_cell.length_a   1.000
_cell.length_b   1.000
_cell.length_c   1.000
_cell.angle_alpha   90.00
_cell.angle_beta   90.00
_cell.angle_gamma   90.00
#
_symmetry.space_group_name_H-M   'P 1'
#
loop_
_entity.id
_entity.type
_entity.pdbx_description
1 polymer ?
#
loop_
_entity_poly.entity_id
_entity_poly.type
_entity_poly.pdbx_seq_one_letter_code
_entity_poly.pdbx_strand_id
1 'polypeptide(L)'
;MTALLASVRSSAEALDAAHAGAALIDLKEPGAGALGGVAVGEIARIVRELRSHYPVKPISATIGDLPTDAFDEIAARVIDVSNAGVDYVKVGVTPGPDAARCLTLLASLPASVVPVLLSDDGADEALAAFAGGLGFAGIVFDTASKDGRTLFDCVDAPTLSRCLCAAGARGSMTCVAGSLGWAQLAQIRALGPDIAGFRTALCDETEGRAGRLDPKRVARLADALHHPVQAASVA
;
A
#
# COMPACT_ATOMS: atom_id res chain seq x y z
N MET A 1 -10.33 -7.86 10.86
CA MET A 1 -10.02 -8.73 9.71
C MET A 1 -9.21 -7.88 8.75
N THR A 2 -8.05 -8.34 8.32
CA THR A 2 -7.14 -7.58 7.44
C THR A 2 -7.53 -7.79 5.98
N ALA A 3 -7.72 -6.69 5.25
CA ALA A 3 -8.07 -6.71 3.83
C ALA A 3 -6.81 -6.83 2.95
N LEU A 4 -6.90 -7.56 1.84
CA LEU A 4 -5.80 -7.66 0.87
C LEU A 4 -5.81 -6.49 -0.12
N LEU A 5 -4.68 -5.80 -0.22
CA LEU A 5 -4.38 -4.84 -1.28
C LEU A 5 -3.42 -5.48 -2.28
N ALA A 6 -3.80 -5.50 -3.55
CA ALA A 6 -3.01 -6.06 -4.64
C ALA A 6 -2.38 -4.94 -5.47
N SER A 7 -1.05 -4.88 -5.49
CA SER A 7 -0.31 -3.99 -6.39
C SER A 7 -0.22 -4.61 -7.80
N VAL A 8 -0.75 -3.91 -8.79
CA VAL A 8 -0.87 -4.34 -10.19
C VAL A 8 -0.31 -3.28 -11.13
N ARG A 9 0.10 -3.69 -12.33
CA ARG A 9 0.68 -2.79 -13.34
C ARG A 9 -0.13 -2.64 -14.63
N SER A 10 -1.20 -3.42 -14.79
CA SER A 10 -1.98 -3.45 -16.04
C SER A 10 -3.44 -3.77 -15.77
N SER A 11 -4.31 -3.48 -16.74
CA SER A 11 -5.74 -3.82 -16.65
C SER A 11 -5.99 -5.30 -16.44
N ALA A 12 -5.23 -6.16 -17.13
CA ALA A 12 -5.38 -7.60 -17.01
C ALA A 12 -5.09 -8.06 -15.57
N GLU A 13 -4.01 -7.56 -14.96
CA GLU A 13 -3.71 -7.86 -13.56
C GLU A 13 -4.73 -7.26 -12.59
N ALA A 14 -5.26 -6.06 -12.88
CA ALA A 14 -6.27 -5.40 -12.06
C ALA A 14 -7.59 -6.21 -12.03
N LEU A 15 -8.06 -6.66 -13.20
CA LEU A 15 -9.26 -7.49 -13.33
C LEU A 15 -9.06 -8.86 -12.66
N ASP A 16 -7.90 -9.49 -12.89
CA ASP A 16 -7.52 -10.76 -12.28
C ASP A 16 -7.51 -10.65 -10.75
N ALA A 17 -6.87 -9.63 -10.19
CA ALA A 17 -6.79 -9.43 -8.75
C ALA A 17 -8.16 -9.11 -8.13
N ALA A 18 -8.96 -8.27 -8.78
CA ALA A 18 -10.31 -7.95 -8.33
C ALA A 18 -11.22 -9.19 -8.31
N HIS A 19 -11.15 -10.01 -9.37
CA HIS A 19 -11.89 -11.26 -9.47
C HIS A 19 -11.46 -12.28 -8.40
N ALA A 20 -10.16 -12.35 -8.14
CA ALA A 20 -9.57 -13.25 -7.16
C ALA A 20 -9.77 -12.81 -5.69
N GLY A 21 -10.49 -11.70 -5.44
CA GLY A 21 -10.87 -11.30 -4.09
C GLY A 21 -9.98 -10.24 -3.43
N ALA A 22 -9.09 -9.58 -4.18
CA ALA A 22 -8.41 -8.39 -3.65
C ALA A 22 -9.44 -7.33 -3.25
N ALA A 23 -9.32 -6.81 -2.02
CA ALA A 23 -10.23 -5.80 -1.49
C ALA A 23 -9.94 -4.42 -2.09
N LEU A 24 -8.66 -4.11 -2.32
CA LEU A 24 -8.18 -2.86 -2.91
C LEU A 24 -7.21 -3.15 -4.05
N ILE A 25 -7.35 -2.42 -5.16
CA ILE A 25 -6.43 -2.49 -6.30
C ILE A 25 -5.48 -1.28 -6.25
N ASP A 26 -4.19 -1.54 -6.33
CA ASP A 26 -3.14 -0.52 -6.26
C ASP A 26 -2.32 -0.47 -7.55
N LEU A 27 -2.39 0.64 -8.27
CA LEU A 27 -1.68 0.81 -9.53
C LEU A 27 -0.28 1.35 -9.25
N LYS A 28 0.72 0.52 -9.54
CA LYS A 28 2.14 0.90 -9.42
C LYS A 28 3.00 0.20 -10.46
N GLU A 29 4.12 0.81 -10.80
CA GLU A 29 5.13 0.28 -11.73
C GLU A 29 6.41 -0.10 -10.96
N PRO A 30 6.59 -1.38 -10.61
CA PRO A 30 7.78 -1.85 -9.90
C PRO A 30 9.11 -1.50 -10.56
N GLY A 31 9.15 -1.42 -11.89
CA GLY A 31 10.35 -1.06 -12.65
C GLY A 31 10.76 0.41 -12.54
N ALA A 32 9.86 1.27 -12.06
CA ALA A 32 10.09 2.70 -11.87
C ALA A 32 10.40 3.07 -10.40
N GLY A 33 10.60 2.08 -9.52
CA GLY A 33 10.97 2.29 -8.12
C GLY A 33 10.11 1.55 -7.10
N ALA A 34 10.18 1.98 -5.84
CA ALA A 34 9.44 1.38 -4.73
C ALA A 34 7.94 1.67 -4.81
N LEU A 35 7.60 2.95 -4.98
CA LEU A 35 6.30 3.51 -5.25
C LEU A 35 6.24 4.06 -6.69
N GLY A 36 7.01 3.48 -7.61
CA GLY A 36 7.02 3.85 -9.03
C GLY A 36 5.59 3.98 -9.60
N GLY A 37 5.31 5.09 -10.26
CA GLY A 37 3.97 5.41 -10.76
C GLY A 37 3.74 4.80 -12.14
N VAL A 38 2.54 4.27 -12.37
CA VAL A 38 2.07 3.98 -13.73
C VAL A 38 1.81 5.31 -14.45
N ALA A 39 2.04 5.37 -15.76
CA ALA A 39 1.77 6.59 -16.52
C ALA A 39 0.30 7.02 -16.38
N VAL A 40 0.04 8.32 -16.17
CA VAL A 40 -1.29 8.86 -15.86
C VAL A 40 -2.36 8.45 -16.88
N GLY A 41 -2.04 8.48 -18.18
CA GLY A 41 -2.96 8.03 -19.23
C GLY A 41 -3.31 6.54 -19.14
N GLU A 42 -2.36 5.71 -18.69
CA GLU A 42 -2.58 4.29 -18.46
C GLU A 42 -3.36 4.03 -17.16
N ILE A 43 -3.12 4.82 -16.10
CA ILE A 43 -3.98 4.82 -14.90
C ILE A 43 -5.44 5.05 -15.29
N ALA A 44 -5.72 6.11 -16.07
CA ALA A 44 -7.08 6.42 -16.51
C ALA A 44 -7.70 5.30 -17.36
N ARG A 45 -6.89 4.62 -18.19
CA ARG A 45 -7.32 3.45 -18.97
C ARG A 45 -7.71 2.29 -18.06
N ILE A 46 -6.85 1.93 -17.11
CA ILE A 46 -7.06 0.83 -16.16
C ILE A 46 -8.27 1.12 -15.26
N VAL A 47 -8.38 2.33 -14.71
CA VAL A 47 -9.50 2.75 -13.86
C VAL A 47 -10.83 2.57 -14.58
N ARG A 48 -10.95 3.09 -15.81
CA ARG A 48 -12.18 2.99 -16.62
C ARG A 48 -12.55 1.54 -16.91
N GLU A 49 -11.57 0.73 -17.28
CA GLU A 49 -11.78 -0.69 -17.55
C GLU A 49 -12.23 -1.44 -16.28
N LEU A 50 -11.51 -1.27 -15.18
CA LEU A 50 -11.84 -1.92 -13.91
C LEU A 50 -13.22 -1.50 -13.40
N ARG A 51 -13.57 -0.21 -13.50
CA ARG A 51 -14.89 0.32 -13.11
C ARG A 51 -16.04 -0.26 -13.92
N SER A 52 -15.82 -0.63 -15.18
CA SER A 52 -16.86 -1.26 -16.01
C SER A 52 -17.25 -2.67 -15.53
N HIS A 53 -16.35 -3.35 -14.82
CA HIS A 53 -16.60 -4.67 -14.24
C HIS A 53 -16.86 -4.62 -12.71
N TYR A 54 -16.22 -3.68 -12.02
CA TYR A 54 -16.28 -3.52 -10.56
C TYR A 54 -16.50 -2.04 -10.17
N PRO A 55 -17.74 -1.53 -10.27
CA PRO A 55 -18.03 -0.09 -10.14
C PRO A 55 -17.61 0.55 -8.81
N VAL A 56 -17.57 -0.23 -7.73
CA VAL A 56 -17.30 0.26 -6.35
C VAL A 56 -15.98 -0.26 -5.76
N LYS A 57 -15.13 -0.94 -6.54
CA LYS A 57 -13.87 -1.52 -6.04
C LYS A 57 -12.85 -0.42 -5.72
N PRO A 58 -12.35 -0.25 -4.50
CA PRO A 58 -11.37 0.79 -4.22
C PRO A 58 -10.09 0.67 -5.07
N ILE A 59 -9.68 1.78 -5.68
CA ILE A 59 -8.50 1.90 -6.52
C ILE A 59 -7.57 2.96 -5.92
N SER A 60 -6.32 2.61 -5.74
CA SER A 60 -5.26 3.55 -5.39
C SER A 60 -4.20 3.58 -6.47
N ALA A 61 -3.43 4.66 -6.57
CA ALA A 61 -2.24 4.71 -7.41
C ALA A 61 -1.15 5.57 -6.76
N THR A 62 0.11 5.21 -7.00
CA THR A 62 1.26 5.98 -6.53
C THR A 62 1.61 7.11 -7.50
N ILE A 63 2.19 8.20 -6.99
CA ILE A 63 2.68 9.32 -7.81
C ILE A 63 4.09 9.10 -8.39
N GLY A 64 4.73 7.97 -8.06
CA GLY A 64 6.17 7.75 -8.26
C GLY A 64 7.00 8.08 -7.01
N ASP A 65 8.26 7.67 -7.06
CA ASP A 65 9.23 8.02 -6.01
C ASP A 65 9.71 9.46 -6.22
N LEU A 66 9.49 10.31 -5.22
CA LEU A 66 9.97 11.70 -5.17
C LEU A 66 10.62 11.97 -3.81
N PRO A 67 11.61 12.87 -3.75
CA PRO A 67 12.09 13.41 -2.48
C PRO A 67 10.95 14.02 -1.67
N THR A 68 10.97 13.83 -0.34
CA THR A 68 9.90 14.30 0.56
C THR A 68 9.73 15.83 0.59
N ASP A 69 10.78 16.57 0.20
CA ASP A 69 10.84 18.02 0.12
C ASP A 69 10.48 18.58 -1.28
N ALA A 70 10.17 17.72 -2.26
CA ALA A 70 9.75 18.11 -3.61
C ALA A 70 8.28 18.58 -3.66
N PHE A 71 7.90 19.50 -2.77
CA PHE A 71 6.52 19.89 -2.49
C PHE A 71 5.69 20.24 -3.72
N ASP A 72 6.22 21.07 -4.62
CA ASP A 72 5.49 21.51 -5.81
C ASP A 72 5.27 20.37 -6.81
N GLU A 73 6.26 19.49 -7.01
CA GLU A 73 6.14 18.34 -7.89
C GLU A 73 5.18 17.30 -7.30
N ILE A 74 5.26 17.04 -5.99
CA ILE A 74 4.33 16.17 -5.27
C ILE A 74 2.90 16.66 -5.46
N ALA A 75 2.64 17.95 -5.21
CA ALA A 75 1.31 18.53 -5.37
C ALA A 75 0.79 18.37 -6.81
N ALA A 76 1.62 18.70 -7.81
CA ALA A 76 1.25 18.56 -9.21
C ALA A 76 0.89 17.10 -9.57
N ARG A 77 1.74 16.13 -9.21
CA ARG A 77 1.47 14.72 -9.52
C ARG A 77 0.29 14.14 -8.75
N VAL A 78 0.04 14.61 -7.53
CA VAL A 78 -1.16 14.20 -6.79
C VAL A 78 -2.42 14.59 -7.55
N ILE A 79 -2.47 15.82 -8.07
CA ILE A 79 -3.60 16.30 -8.88
C ILE A 79 -3.74 15.47 -10.17
N ASP A 80 -2.65 15.23 -10.89
CA ASP A 80 -2.67 14.46 -12.14
C ASP A 80 -3.17 13.03 -11.92
N VAL A 81 -2.65 12.34 -10.90
CA VAL A 81 -3.06 10.97 -10.55
C VAL A 81 -4.51 10.94 -10.05
N SER A 82 -4.92 11.91 -9.22
CA SER A 82 -6.31 12.01 -8.77
C SER A 82 -7.27 12.22 -9.94
N ASN A 83 -6.92 13.07 -10.92
CA ASN A 83 -7.73 13.33 -12.11
C ASN A 83 -7.84 12.11 -13.04
N ALA A 84 -6.96 11.12 -12.90
CA ALA A 84 -7.08 9.85 -13.61
C ALA A 84 -8.20 8.94 -13.04
N GLY A 85 -8.85 9.34 -11.94
CA GLY A 85 -10.08 8.72 -11.42
C GLY A 85 -9.87 7.66 -10.35
N VAL A 86 -8.71 7.64 -9.69
CA VAL A 86 -8.47 6.76 -8.52
C VAL A 86 -9.16 7.31 -7.28
N ASP A 87 -9.49 6.44 -6.33
CA ASP A 87 -10.11 6.84 -5.06
C ASP A 87 -9.06 7.32 -4.05
N TYR A 88 -7.83 6.82 -4.15
CA TYR A 88 -6.73 7.20 -3.26
C TYR A 88 -5.43 7.46 -4.02
N VAL A 89 -4.74 8.53 -3.66
CA VAL A 89 -3.42 8.84 -4.21
C VAL A 89 -2.35 8.56 -3.17
N LYS A 90 -1.38 7.70 -3.48
CA LYS A 90 -0.31 7.32 -2.57
C LYS A 90 0.95 8.14 -2.79
N VAL A 91 1.53 8.64 -1.70
CA VAL A 91 2.75 9.46 -1.71
C VAL A 91 3.72 8.95 -0.67
N GLY A 92 4.97 8.68 -1.09
CA GLY A 92 6.06 8.31 -0.18
C GLY A 92 6.49 9.48 0.69
N VAL A 93 6.65 9.23 1.99
CA VAL A 93 7.19 10.18 2.97
C VAL A 93 8.32 9.48 3.71
N THR A 94 9.53 9.97 3.52
CA THR A 94 10.71 9.53 4.26
C THR A 94 10.79 10.30 5.57
N PRO A 95 11.00 9.62 6.73
CA PRO A 95 11.26 10.30 7.99
C PRO A 95 12.43 11.28 7.88
N GLY A 96 12.28 12.46 8.49
CA GLY A 96 13.27 13.53 8.37
C GLY A 96 12.67 14.91 8.63
N PRO A 97 13.48 15.98 8.47
CA PRO A 97 13.09 17.35 8.82
C PRO A 97 11.86 17.85 8.05
N ASP A 98 11.67 17.38 6.81
CA ASP A 98 10.57 17.81 5.94
C ASP A 98 9.31 16.94 6.04
N ALA A 99 9.36 15.81 6.76
CA ALA A 99 8.27 14.82 6.77
C ALA A 99 6.93 15.42 7.28
N ALA A 100 6.96 16.15 8.40
CA ALA A 100 5.77 16.79 8.96
C ALA A 100 5.20 17.89 8.03
N ARG A 101 6.09 18.62 7.34
CA ARG A 101 5.68 19.64 6.36
C ARG A 101 5.06 19.00 5.13
N CYS A 102 5.64 17.91 4.64
CA CYS A 102 5.11 17.12 3.54
C CYS A 102 3.71 16.59 3.90
N LEU A 103 3.54 15.96 5.05
CA LEU A 103 2.23 15.47 5.51
C LEU A 103 1.19 16.60 5.61
N THR A 104 1.58 17.77 6.12
CA THR A 104 0.68 18.93 6.19
C THR A 104 0.24 19.39 4.80
N LEU A 105 1.17 19.44 3.83
CA LEU A 105 0.84 19.71 2.43
C LEU A 105 -0.15 18.67 1.91
N LEU A 106 0.16 17.38 2.05
CA LEU A 106 -0.68 16.29 1.54
C LEU A 106 -2.11 16.35 2.09
N ALA A 107 -2.28 16.69 3.37
CA ALA A 107 -3.60 16.84 4.00
C ALA A 107 -4.39 18.06 3.48
N SER A 108 -3.72 19.03 2.87
CA SER A 108 -4.35 20.24 2.32
C SER A 108 -4.75 20.13 0.84
N LEU A 109 -4.32 19.07 0.16
CA LEU A 109 -4.61 18.87 -1.27
C LEU A 109 -6.07 18.44 -1.49
N PRO A 110 -6.70 18.82 -2.62
CA PRO A 110 -8.09 18.48 -2.95
C PRO A 110 -8.26 17.03 -3.44
N ALA A 111 -7.44 16.10 -2.94
CA ALA A 111 -7.46 14.68 -3.28
C ALA A 111 -7.42 13.83 -2.00
N SER A 112 -7.97 12.62 -2.05
CA SER A 112 -7.86 11.67 -0.95
C SER A 112 -6.47 11.03 -0.93
N VAL A 113 -5.50 11.73 -0.34
CA VAL A 113 -4.13 11.27 -0.23
C VAL A 113 -3.99 10.21 0.88
N VAL A 114 -3.17 9.19 0.62
CA VAL A 114 -2.74 8.16 1.56
C VAL A 114 -1.21 8.25 1.67
N PRO A 115 -0.65 8.82 2.75
CA PRO A 115 0.80 8.85 2.93
C PRO A 115 1.35 7.43 3.18
N VAL A 116 2.50 7.17 2.58
CA VAL A 116 3.28 5.95 2.74
C VAL A 116 4.55 6.32 3.53
N LEU A 117 4.54 6.02 4.82
CA LEU A 117 5.69 6.21 5.71
C LEU A 117 6.74 5.15 5.41
N LEU A 118 7.84 5.56 4.78
CA LEU A 118 8.93 4.68 4.40
C LEU A 118 9.74 4.30 5.64
N SER A 119 9.77 3.01 5.94
CA SER A 119 10.17 2.47 7.24
C SER A 119 11.46 1.64 7.19
N ASP A 120 12.30 1.85 6.17
CA ASP A 120 13.55 1.09 5.96
C ASP A 120 14.53 1.16 7.13
N ASP A 121 14.58 2.33 7.77
CA ASP A 121 15.44 2.66 8.92
C ASP A 121 14.68 2.63 10.26
N GLY A 122 13.51 1.99 10.29
CA GLY A 122 12.62 1.96 11.45
C GLY A 122 11.34 2.78 11.24
N ALA A 123 10.48 2.80 12.26
CA ALA A 123 9.25 3.59 12.26
C ALA A 123 9.29 4.65 13.38
N ASP A 124 8.81 5.85 13.06
CA ASP A 124 8.70 6.96 14.00
C ASP A 124 7.26 7.10 14.51
N GLU A 125 7.05 6.76 15.78
CA GLU A 125 5.74 6.83 16.45
C GLU A 125 5.20 8.26 16.53
N ALA A 126 6.05 9.27 16.68
CA ALA A 126 5.63 10.67 16.74
C ALA A 126 5.17 11.14 15.35
N LEU A 127 5.88 10.74 14.29
CA LEU A 127 5.46 11.02 12.92
C LEU A 127 4.16 10.30 12.57
N ALA A 128 3.99 9.04 13.00
CA ALA A 128 2.76 8.28 12.82
C ALA A 128 1.57 8.94 13.54
N ALA A 129 1.76 9.37 14.79
CA ALA A 129 0.75 10.11 15.55
C ALA A 129 0.39 11.44 14.88
N PHE A 130 1.39 12.16 14.36
CA PHE A 130 1.19 13.41 13.63
C PHE A 130 0.38 13.18 12.35
N ALA A 131 0.73 12.18 11.54
CA ALA A 131 -0.03 11.79 10.35
C ALA A 131 -1.48 11.41 10.68
N GLY A 132 -1.68 10.58 11.72
CA GLY A 132 -3.01 10.22 12.22
C GLY A 132 -3.82 11.44 12.69
N GLY A 133 -3.13 12.51 13.07
CA GLY A 133 -3.72 13.78 13.46
C GLY A 133 -4.35 14.60 12.32
N LEU A 134 -3.98 14.32 11.07
CA LEU A 134 -4.31 15.13 9.89
C LEU A 134 -5.54 14.65 9.11
N GLY A 135 -6.17 13.56 9.51
CA GLY A 135 -7.45 13.11 8.94
C GLY A 135 -7.35 12.41 7.58
N PHE A 136 -6.22 11.76 7.28
CA PHE A 136 -6.10 10.91 6.09
C PHE A 136 -7.06 9.72 6.14
N ALA A 137 -7.54 9.26 4.97
CA ALA A 137 -8.36 8.06 4.90
C ALA A 137 -7.60 6.79 5.29
N GLY A 138 -6.29 6.76 5.06
CA GLY A 138 -5.42 5.71 5.55
C GLY A 138 -3.95 6.11 5.53
N ILE A 139 -3.12 5.37 6.25
CA ILE A 139 -1.67 5.56 6.38
C ILE A 139 -1.00 4.20 6.17
N VAL A 140 0.02 4.17 5.31
CA VAL A 140 0.75 2.94 4.95
C VAL A 140 2.14 2.97 5.57
N PHE A 141 2.58 1.84 6.12
CA PHE A 141 3.99 1.57 6.45
C PHE A 141 4.55 0.61 5.41
N ASP A 142 5.55 1.03 4.63
CA ASP A 142 6.16 0.25 3.55
C ASP A 142 7.70 0.43 3.58
N THR A 143 8.42 -0.36 2.80
CA THR A 143 9.85 -0.20 2.57
C THR A 143 10.11 0.41 1.19
N ALA A 144 11.10 1.29 1.07
CA ALA A 144 11.60 1.81 -0.19
C ALA A 144 12.59 0.83 -0.82
N SER A 145 13.53 0.32 -0.03
CA SER A 145 14.53 -0.64 -0.46
C SER A 145 13.87 -1.93 -0.95
N LYS A 146 14.48 -2.51 -2.01
CA LYS A 146 14.09 -3.80 -2.59
C LYS A 146 15.25 -4.78 -2.51
N ASP A 147 15.97 -4.73 -1.39
CA ASP A 147 17.07 -5.62 -1.01
C ASP A 147 16.61 -6.99 -0.47
N GLY A 148 15.29 -7.22 -0.40
CA GLY A 148 14.68 -8.45 0.10
C GLY A 148 14.26 -8.40 1.57
N ARG A 149 14.64 -7.35 2.32
CA ARG A 149 14.11 -7.13 3.67
C ARG A 149 12.62 -6.82 3.62
N THR A 150 11.91 -7.36 4.59
CA THR A 150 10.50 -7.10 4.85
C THR A 150 10.34 -5.96 5.85
N LEU A 151 9.15 -5.39 5.96
CA LEU A 151 8.84 -4.40 6.99
C LEU A 151 9.16 -4.92 8.40
N PHE A 152 8.97 -6.21 8.65
CA PHE A 152 9.25 -6.85 9.94
C PHE A 152 10.74 -7.08 10.22
N ASP A 153 11.60 -6.92 9.21
CA ASP A 153 13.06 -6.90 9.40
C ASP A 153 13.57 -5.48 9.71
N CYS A 154 12.81 -4.46 9.32
CA CYS A 154 13.15 -3.04 9.54
C CYS A 154 12.57 -2.48 10.85
N VAL A 155 11.40 -2.97 11.28
CA VAL A 155 10.69 -2.46 12.46
C VAL A 155 10.27 -3.63 13.35
N ASP A 156 10.61 -3.57 14.64
CA ASP A 156 10.15 -4.55 15.60
C ASP A 156 8.63 -4.48 15.81
N ALA A 157 8.02 -5.61 16.18
CA ALA A 157 6.57 -5.73 16.30
C ALA A 157 5.96 -4.78 17.37
N PRO A 158 6.54 -4.61 18.57
CA PRO A 158 6.04 -3.63 19.54
C PRO A 158 6.01 -2.20 19.00
N THR A 159 7.06 -1.77 18.30
CA THR A 159 7.17 -0.42 17.73
C THR A 159 6.19 -0.22 16.58
N LEU A 160 6.09 -1.18 15.67
CA LEU A 160 5.13 -1.12 14.58
C LEU A 160 3.68 -1.10 15.11
N SER A 161 3.38 -1.87 16.16
CA SER A 161 2.06 -1.88 16.81
C SER A 161 1.71 -0.50 17.40
N ARG A 162 2.64 0.16 18.11
CA ARG A 162 2.40 1.52 18.62
C ARG A 162 2.19 2.53 17.48
N CYS A 163 2.96 2.43 16.41
CA CYS A 163 2.82 3.31 15.24
C CYS A 163 1.45 3.15 14.56
N LEU A 164 0.98 1.91 14.35
CA LEU A 164 -0.35 1.66 13.79
C LEU A 164 -1.46 2.20 14.71
N CYS A 165 -1.37 1.94 16.02
CA CYS A 165 -2.31 2.49 17.00
C CYS A 165 -2.35 4.03 16.96
N ALA A 166 -1.18 4.69 16.90
CA ALA A 166 -1.08 6.14 16.84
C ALA A 166 -1.64 6.71 15.53
N ALA A 167 -1.31 6.09 14.39
CA ALA A 167 -1.80 6.49 13.07
C ALA A 167 -3.32 6.32 12.94
N GLY A 168 -3.88 5.24 13.50
CA GLY A 168 -5.30 4.92 13.45
C GLY A 168 -6.16 5.54 14.55
N ALA A 169 -5.56 6.23 15.54
CA ALA A 169 -6.26 6.73 16.74
C ALA A 169 -7.45 7.65 16.45
N ARG A 170 -7.49 8.27 15.26
CA ARG A 170 -8.56 9.18 14.82
C ARG A 170 -9.39 8.64 13.64
N GLY A 171 -9.33 7.34 13.40
CA GLY A 171 -10.17 6.65 12.40
C GLY A 171 -9.53 6.46 11.03
N SER A 172 -8.26 6.84 10.83
CA SER A 172 -7.50 6.49 9.63
C SER A 172 -7.34 4.98 9.54
N MET A 173 -7.55 4.39 8.36
CA MET A 173 -7.17 3.00 8.13
C MET A 173 -5.65 2.83 8.20
N THR A 174 -5.20 1.71 8.73
CA THR A 174 -3.79 1.38 8.84
C THR A 174 -3.41 0.27 7.88
N CYS A 175 -2.31 0.47 7.16
CA CYS A 175 -1.86 -0.48 6.14
C CYS A 175 -0.39 -0.84 6.34
N VAL A 176 -0.05 -2.11 6.15
CA VAL A 176 1.36 -2.56 6.08
C VAL A 176 1.67 -3.12 4.70
N ALA A 177 2.87 -2.85 4.20
CA ALA A 177 3.44 -3.39 2.98
C ALA A 177 4.93 -3.68 3.22
N GLY A 178 5.77 -3.74 2.18
CA GLY A 178 7.21 -3.98 2.33
C GLY A 178 7.59 -5.46 2.27
N SER A 179 7.78 -5.96 1.05
CA SER A 179 8.22 -7.34 0.74
C SER A 179 7.45 -8.46 1.46
N LEU A 180 6.19 -8.22 1.81
CA LEU A 180 5.36 -9.17 2.55
C LEU A 180 5.00 -10.40 1.71
N GLY A 181 4.88 -11.55 2.37
CA GLY A 181 4.44 -12.80 1.77
C GLY A 181 3.91 -13.80 2.80
N TRP A 182 3.89 -15.07 2.41
CA TRP A 182 3.34 -16.16 3.23
C TRP A 182 4.05 -16.31 4.59
N ALA A 183 5.36 -16.10 4.62
CA ALA A 183 6.15 -16.20 5.86
C ALA A 183 5.72 -15.17 6.92
N GLN A 184 5.25 -13.99 6.49
CA GLN A 184 4.83 -12.90 7.38
C GLN A 184 3.35 -12.99 7.77
N LEU A 185 2.58 -13.98 7.27
CA LEU A 185 1.13 -14.04 7.50
C LEU A 185 0.76 -14.07 8.99
N ALA A 186 1.50 -14.85 9.81
CA ALA A 186 1.27 -14.90 11.25
C ALA A 186 1.54 -13.56 11.93
N GLN A 187 2.60 -12.85 11.50
CA GLN A 187 2.95 -11.53 12.03
C GLN A 187 1.91 -10.47 11.63
N ILE A 188 1.45 -10.47 10.37
CA ILE A 188 0.39 -9.57 9.89
C ILE A 188 -0.89 -9.78 10.71
N ARG A 189 -1.30 -11.03 10.93
CA ARG A 189 -2.51 -11.31 11.71
C ARG A 189 -2.38 -10.94 13.18
N ALA A 190 -1.22 -11.18 13.78
CA ALA A 190 -0.97 -10.78 15.17
C ALA A 190 -0.97 -9.26 15.35
N LEU A 191 -0.46 -8.53 14.35
CA LEU A 191 -0.44 -7.08 14.33
C LEU A 191 -1.82 -6.47 14.05
N GLY A 192 -2.62 -7.14 13.22
CA GLY A 192 -4.00 -6.77 12.93
C GLY A 192 -4.22 -5.44 12.20
N PRO A 193 -3.44 -5.08 11.16
CA PRO A 193 -3.71 -3.86 10.38
C PRO A 193 -5.02 -4.01 9.60
N ASP A 194 -5.63 -2.88 9.20
CA ASP A 194 -6.84 -2.89 8.38
C ASP A 194 -6.56 -3.45 6.99
N ILE A 195 -5.38 -3.15 6.43
CA ILE A 195 -4.97 -3.54 5.08
C ILE A 195 -3.55 -4.11 5.09
N ALA A 196 -3.30 -5.15 4.29
CA ALA A 196 -1.96 -5.62 3.97
C ALA A 196 -1.73 -5.60 2.45
N GLY A 197 -0.65 -4.95 2.02
CA GLY A 197 -0.30 -4.74 0.61
C GLY A 197 0.72 -5.74 0.10
N PHE A 198 0.44 -6.31 -1.07
CA PHE A 198 1.29 -7.34 -1.69
C PHE A 198 1.56 -7.04 -3.17
N ARG A 199 2.80 -7.34 -3.58
CA ARG A 199 3.18 -7.41 -5.00
C ARG A 199 3.83 -8.75 -5.31
N THR A 200 5.07 -8.95 -4.84
CA THR A 200 5.89 -10.12 -5.17
C THR A 200 5.21 -11.44 -4.81
N ALA A 201 4.55 -11.52 -3.65
CA ALA A 201 3.84 -12.72 -3.22
C ALA A 201 2.61 -13.07 -4.08
N LEU A 202 2.13 -12.14 -4.91
CA LEU A 202 1.02 -12.34 -5.84
C LEU A 202 1.49 -12.72 -7.25
N CYS A 203 2.78 -12.54 -7.55
CA CYS A 203 3.37 -12.84 -8.86
C CYS A 203 3.87 -14.27 -8.94
N ASP A 204 4.12 -14.73 -10.17
CA ASP A 204 4.86 -15.96 -10.41
C ASP A 204 6.28 -15.89 -9.79
N GLU A 205 6.70 -16.97 -9.13
CA GLU A 205 8.01 -17.09 -8.49
C GLU A 205 9.17 -17.04 -9.50
N THR A 206 8.96 -17.47 -10.75
CA THR A 206 10.03 -17.47 -11.76
C THR A 206 10.35 -16.07 -12.27
N GLU A 207 9.35 -15.18 -12.31
CA GLU A 207 9.50 -13.80 -12.82
C GLU A 207 9.58 -12.74 -11.69
N GLY A 208 9.32 -13.15 -10.45
CA GLY A 208 9.43 -12.31 -9.25
C GLY A 208 8.54 -11.06 -9.31
N ARG A 209 9.01 -9.95 -8.72
CA ARG A 209 8.23 -8.70 -8.55
C ARG A 209 7.76 -8.07 -9.88
N ALA A 210 8.53 -8.25 -10.96
CA ALA A 210 8.21 -7.74 -12.29
C ALA A 210 7.38 -8.74 -13.12
N GLY A 211 7.14 -9.94 -12.60
CA GLY A 211 6.34 -10.97 -13.24
C GLY A 211 4.86 -10.66 -13.30
N ARG A 212 4.13 -11.42 -14.11
CA ARG A 212 2.67 -11.33 -14.13
C ARG A 212 2.07 -11.78 -12.79
N LEU A 213 1.02 -11.10 -12.35
CA LEU A 213 0.21 -11.53 -11.22
C LEU A 213 -0.49 -12.87 -11.52
N ASP A 214 -0.52 -13.78 -10.54
CA ASP A 214 -1.24 -15.05 -10.55
C ASP A 214 -2.53 -14.92 -9.70
N PRO A 215 -3.73 -14.99 -10.32
CA PRO A 215 -5.01 -14.92 -9.61
C PRO A 215 -5.14 -15.97 -8.49
N LYS A 216 -4.54 -17.16 -8.64
CA LYS A 216 -4.63 -18.22 -7.62
C LYS A 216 -3.88 -17.82 -6.35
N ARG A 217 -2.75 -17.12 -6.48
CA ARG A 217 -1.99 -16.62 -5.34
C ARG A 217 -2.75 -15.51 -4.61
N VAL A 218 -3.41 -14.61 -5.35
CA VAL A 218 -4.29 -13.59 -4.78
C VAL A 218 -5.40 -14.22 -3.96
N ALA A 219 -6.14 -15.17 -4.55
CA ALA A 219 -7.25 -15.84 -3.86
C ALA A 219 -6.79 -16.55 -2.59
N ARG A 220 -5.66 -17.27 -2.66
CA ARG A 220 -5.08 -17.95 -1.49
C ARG A 220 -4.69 -17.00 -0.36
N LEU A 221 -4.06 -15.87 -0.68
CA LEU A 221 -3.67 -14.89 0.34
C LEU A 221 -4.86 -14.11 0.89
N ALA A 222 -5.84 -13.76 0.05
CA ALA A 222 -7.06 -13.10 0.50
C ALA A 222 -7.82 -13.99 1.48
N ASP A 223 -8.02 -15.26 1.14
CA ASP A 223 -8.65 -16.27 2.01
C ASP A 223 -7.87 -16.45 3.32
N ALA A 224 -6.54 -16.56 3.22
CA ALA A 224 -5.68 -16.67 4.38
C ALA A 224 -5.62 -15.38 5.22
N LEU A 225 -6.03 -14.20 4.76
CA LEU A 225 -6.14 -13.03 5.63
C LEU A 225 -7.51 -12.98 6.35
N HIS A 226 -8.52 -13.65 5.79
CA HIS A 226 -9.87 -13.70 6.34
C HIS A 226 -10.07 -14.81 7.37
N HIS A 227 -9.44 -15.98 7.21
CA HIS A 227 -9.66 -17.12 8.11
C HIS A 227 -8.52 -17.30 9.12
N PRO A 228 -8.79 -17.45 10.43
CA PRO A 228 -7.75 -17.87 11.39
C PRO A 228 -7.19 -19.23 10.98
N VAL A 229 -5.90 -19.49 11.26
CA VAL A 229 -5.29 -20.80 10.97
C VAL A 229 -6.07 -21.77 11.84
N GLN A 230 -6.80 -22.70 11.23
CA GLN A 230 -7.19 -23.90 11.96
C GLN A 230 -5.90 -24.53 12.42
N ALA A 231 -5.64 -24.49 13.74
CA ALA A 231 -4.55 -25.24 14.32
C ALA A 231 -4.72 -26.68 13.83
N ALA A 232 -3.78 -27.14 13.01
CA ALA A 232 -3.73 -28.54 12.63
C ALA A 232 -3.68 -29.32 13.96
N SER A 233 -4.76 -30.00 14.30
CA SER A 233 -4.75 -30.94 15.40
C SER A 233 -3.84 -32.08 14.97
N VAL A 234 -2.59 -32.03 15.40
CA VAL A 234 -1.72 -33.20 15.37
C VAL A 234 -2.23 -34.09 16.50
N ALA A 235 -3.02 -35.10 16.11
CA ALA A 235 -3.34 -36.26 16.93
C ALA A 235 -2.13 -37.18 17.04
#